data_AF-A0A1A9J9F9-F1
#
_entry.id   AF-A0A1A9J9F9-F1
#
_cell.length_a   1.000
_cell.length_b   1.000
_cell.length_c   1.000
_cell.angle_alpha   90.00
_cell.angle_beta   90.00
_cell.angle_gamma   90.00
#
_symmetry.space_group_name_H-M   'P 1'
#
loop_
_entity.id
_entity.type
_entity.pdbx_description
1 polymer ?
#
loop_
_entity_poly.entity_id
_entity_poly.type
_entity_poly.pdbx_seq_one_letter_code
_entity_poly.pdbx_strand_id
1 'polypeptide(L)' 'MATGICAGVAPGRFRIRDGASHPEAEITAPAPELVDAAESCPMEAILVTDRDSGARIAPEE' A
#
# COMPACT_ATOMS: atom_id res chain seq x y z
N MET A 1 8.20 1.69 -14.58
CA MET A 1 6.77 1.85 -14.92
C MET A 1 5.96 1.34 -13.75
N ALA A 2 4.95 2.07 -13.27
CA ALA A 2 4.08 1.55 -12.23
C ALA A 2 3.20 0.45 -12.83
N THR A 3 3.23 -0.75 -12.24
CA THR A 3 2.48 -1.92 -12.73
C THR A 3 1.04 -1.94 -12.24
N GLY A 4 0.70 -1.12 -11.23
CA GLY A 4 -0.64 -1.06 -10.64
C GLY A 4 -1.04 -2.30 -9.83
N ILE A 5 -0.10 -3.20 -9.51
CA ILE A 5 -0.36 -4.46 -8.80
C ILE A 5 -1.09 -4.23 -7.47
N CYS A 6 -0.72 -3.21 -6.71
CA CYS A 6 -1.37 -2.89 -5.44
C CYS A 6 -2.87 -2.56 -5.57
N ALA A 7 -3.31 -2.00 -6.69
CA ALA A 7 -4.75 -1.78 -6.94
C ALA A 7 -5.49 -3.09 -7.26
N GLY A 8 -4.78 -4.11 -7.75
CA GLY A 8 -5.31 -5.46 -7.91
C GLY A 8 -5.33 -6.27 -6.61
N VAL A 9 -4.28 -6.15 -5.79
CA VAL A 9 -4.15 -6.84 -4.49
C VAL A 9 -5.12 -6.27 -3.46
N ALA A 10 -5.24 -4.94 -3.38
CA ALA A 10 -6.15 -4.25 -2.47
C ALA A 10 -7.15 -3.38 -3.25
N PRO A 11 -8.18 -4.00 -3.85
CA PRO A 11 -9.17 -3.29 -4.65
C PRO A 11 -9.92 -2.24 -3.81
N GLY A 12 -10.05 -1.04 -4.37
CA GLY A 12 -10.70 0.09 -3.69
C GLY A 12 -9.84 0.78 -2.62
N ARG A 13 -8.61 0.30 -2.36
CA ARG A 13 -7.65 0.97 -1.46
C ARG A 13 -6.63 1.81 -2.19
N PHE A 14 -6.33 1.46 -3.43
CA PHE A 14 -5.46 2.23 -4.30
C PHE A 14 -6.17 2.60 -5.59
N ARG A 15 -5.90 3.80 -6.09
CA ARG A 15 -6.36 4.27 -7.40
C ARG A 15 -5.17 4.71 -8.23
N ILE A 16 -5.19 4.34 -9.51
CA ILE A 16 -4.20 4.84 -10.47
C ILE A 16 -4.62 6.23 -10.93
N ARG A 17 -3.74 7.22 -10.74
CA ARG A 17 -3.88 8.59 -11.23
C ARG A 17 -2.57 9.00 -11.89
N ASP A 18 -2.65 9.62 -13.06
CA ASP A 18 -1.48 10.10 -13.81
C ASP A 18 -0.39 9.03 -14.05
N GLY A 19 -0.81 7.76 -14.18
CA GLY A 19 0.10 6.63 -14.41
C GLY A 19 0.84 6.11 -13.16
N ALA A 20 0.50 6.60 -11.97
CA ALA A 20 1.03 6.13 -10.68
C ALA A 20 -0.10 5.66 -9.76
N SER A 21 0.22 4.78 -8.81
CA SER A 21 -0.73 4.30 -7.81
C SER A 21 -0.73 5.22 -6.59
N HIS A 22 -1.92 5.56 -6.10
CA HIS A 22 -2.12 6.41 -4.92
C HIS A 22 -3.08 5.73 -3.94
N PRO A 23 -2.82 5.79 -2.63
CA PRO A 23 -3.78 5.34 -1.63
C PRO A 23 -5.04 6.22 -1.66
N GLU A 24 -6.22 5.62 -1.51
CA GLU A 24 -7.48 6.35 -1.43
C GLU A 24 -7.69 7.02 -0.06
N ALA A 25 -7.02 6.50 0.98
CA ALA A 25 -6.99 7.09 2.31
C ALA A 25 -5.59 6.93 2.95
N GLU A 26 -5.08 7.99 3.57
CA GLU A 26 -3.79 7.97 4.29
C GLU A 26 -3.89 7.29 5.67
N ILE A 27 -5.12 7.21 6.22
CA ILE A 27 -5.41 6.56 7.50
C ILE A 27 -6.61 5.66 7.29
N THR A 28 -6.50 4.43 7.78
CA THR A 28 -7.54 3.43 7.66
C THR A 28 -7.51 2.52 8.87
N ALA A 29 -8.63 1.84 9.11
CA ALA A 29 -8.64 0.70 10.01
C ALA A 29 -7.64 -0.36 9.54
N PRO A 30 -7.09 -1.17 10.46
CA PRO A 30 -6.19 -2.27 10.12
C PRO A 30 -6.78 -3.14 9.03
N ALA A 31 -5.98 -3.39 7.99
CA ALA A 31 -6.43 -4.14 6.83
C ALA A 31 -5.28 -4.95 6.22
N PRO A 32 -5.35 -6.29 6.28
CA PRO A 32 -4.26 -7.16 5.84
C PRO A 32 -3.92 -6.98 4.36
N GLU A 33 -4.91 -6.65 3.51
CA GLU A 33 -4.68 -6.42 2.09
C GLU A 33 -3.71 -5.26 1.78
N LEU A 34 -3.54 -4.31 2.69
CA LEU A 34 -2.57 -3.23 2.54
C LEU A 34 -1.13 -3.71 2.75
N VAL A 35 -0.95 -4.64 3.68
CA VAL A 35 0.33 -5.32 3.93
C VAL A 35 0.67 -6.16 2.70
N ASP A 36 -0.26 -6.98 2.23
CA ASP A 36 -0.07 -7.81 1.02
C ASP A 36 0.28 -6.94 -0.21
N ALA A 37 -0.35 -5.78 -0.35
CA ALA A 37 -0.08 -4.85 -1.44
C ALA A 37 1.33 -4.22 -1.35
N ALA A 38 1.82 -3.95 -0.13
CA ALA A 38 3.15 -3.44 0.10
C ALA A 38 4.23 -4.49 -0.19
N GLU A 39 4.04 -5.72 0.31
CA GLU A 39 4.92 -6.87 0.07
C GLU A 39 4.98 -7.27 -1.41
N SER A 40 3.85 -7.15 -2.12
CA SER A 40 3.76 -7.48 -3.54
C SER A 40 4.34 -6.39 -4.45
N CYS A 41 4.77 -5.25 -3.91
CA CYS A 41 5.27 -4.15 -4.71
C CYS A 41 6.73 -4.38 -5.10
N PRO A 42 7.06 -4.66 -6.38
CA PRO A 42 8.43 -4.96 -6.80
C PRO A 42 9.38 -3.76 -6.70
N MET A 43 8.83 -2.57 -6.45
CA MET A 43 9.57 -1.31 -6.32
C MET A 43 9.59 -0.81 -4.87
N GLU A 44 8.95 -1.54 -3.94
CA GLU A 44 8.83 -1.15 -2.52
C GLU A 44 8.28 0.28 -2.33
N ALA A 45 7.37 0.70 -3.21
CA ALA A 45 6.85 2.07 -3.26
C ALA A 45 5.75 2.35 -2.23
N ILE A 46 5.36 1.36 -1.43
CA ILE A 46 4.26 1.43 -0.46
C ILE A 46 4.82 1.13 0.92
N LEU A 47 4.58 2.04 1.85
CA LEU A 47 4.96 1.89 3.25
C LEU A 47 3.70 1.84 4.10
N VAL A 48 3.54 0.76 4.87
CA VAL A 48 2.47 0.61 5.85
C VAL A 48 3.09 0.78 7.23
N THR A 49 2.57 1.73 8.00
CA THR A 49 3.01 2.00 9.37
C THR A 49 1.83 1.97 10.32
N ASP A 50 2.10 1.51 11.54
CA ASP A 50 1.19 1.71 12.65
C ASP A 50 1.16 3.19 13.02
N ARG A 51 -0.04 3.75 13.16
CA ARG A 51 -0.23 5.18 13.32
C ARG A 51 0.08 5.69 14.72
N ASP A 52 -0.08 4.86 15.73
CA ASP A 52 0.11 5.24 17.13
C ASP A 52 1.57 5.10 17.56
N SER A 53 2.21 3.99 17.17
CA SER A 53 3.60 3.69 17.50
C SER A 53 4.60 4.19 16.44
N GLY A 54 4.15 4.46 15.21
CA GLY A 54 5.02 4.74 14.07
C GLY A 54 5.80 3.52 13.57
N ALA A 55 5.51 2.32 14.09
CA ALA A 55 6.20 1.11 13.71
C ALA A 55 5.90 0.77 12.24
N ARG A 56 6.94 0.42 11.48
CA ARG A 56 6.78 -0.11 10.13
C ARG A 56 6.16 -1.50 10.21
N ILE A 57 5.01 -1.68 9.55
CA ILE A 57 4.31 -2.95 9.43
C ILE A 57 4.75 -3.66 8.15
N ALA A 58 4.84 -2.93 7.04
CA ALA A 58 5.27 -3.46 5.75
C ALA A 58 5.97 -2.38 4.90
N PRO A 59 6.97 -2.72 4.06
CA PRO A 59 7.51 -4.08 3.90
C PRO A 59 8.24 -4.54 5.16
N GLU A 60 8.33 -5.81 5.51
CA GLU A 60 9.26 -6.26 6.56
C GLU A 60 10.73 -6.10 6.07
N GLU A 61 11.69 -5.86 6.96
CA GLU A 61 13.12 -5.73 6.58
C GLU A 61 13.81 -7.07 6.31
#